data_AF-A0A2V6KXF5-F1
#
_entry.id   AF-A0A2V6KXF5-F1
#
_cell.length_a   1.000
_cell.length_b   1.000
_cell.length_c   1.000
_cell.angle_alpha   90.00
_cell.angle_beta   90.00
_cell.angle_gamma   90.00
#
_symmetry.space_group_name_H-M   'P 1'
#
loop_
_entity.id
_entity.type
_entity.pdbx_description
1 polymer ?
#
loop_
_entity_poly.entity_id
_entity_poly.type
_entity_poly.pdbx_seq_one_letter_code
_entity_poly.pdbx_strand_id
1 'polypeptide(L)'
;MKSVFYRRYMAPQKCAHGVCLLFWKDQRLICVIAIMRTATQRDFSLTEMNLLQQLYPQFLTALRRLRSLEREHSLRMDLEDFLSRLPMPTILLRWNLKPIYQNRAARDFCALWEKGPEEAQLMIATSPIPSEILDRCRLLKQQWAHGQRPNAPQTGFKEERCERLSI
;
A
#
# COMPACT_ATOMS: atom_id res chain seq x y z
N MET A 1 -26.89 21.24 26.79
CA MET A 1 -26.03 20.25 27.47
C MET A 1 -24.80 20.00 26.60
N LYS A 2 -23.57 20.28 27.05
CA LYS A 2 -22.35 20.10 26.23
C LYS A 2 -21.88 18.63 26.26
N SER A 3 -21.56 18.07 25.08
CA SER A 3 -21.22 16.64 24.93
C SER A 3 -19.96 16.25 25.72
N VAL A 4 -19.79 14.95 26.00
CA VAL A 4 -18.58 14.41 26.64
C VAL A 4 -17.33 14.68 25.79
N PHE A 5 -17.46 14.60 24.46
CA PHE A 5 -16.40 14.94 23.51
C PHE A 5 -15.95 16.40 23.66
N TYR A 6 -16.89 17.34 23.74
CA TYR A 6 -16.56 18.75 23.94
C TYR A 6 -15.79 18.97 25.25
N ARG A 7 -16.26 18.38 26.35
CA ARG A 7 -15.65 18.59 27.68
C ARG A 7 -14.25 17.98 27.80
N ARG A 8 -14.04 16.80 27.23
CA ARG A 8 -12.77 16.07 27.38
C ARG A 8 -11.74 16.41 26.31
N TYR A 9 -12.16 16.83 25.12
CA TYR A 9 -11.26 16.97 23.97
C TYR A 9 -11.22 18.41 23.43
N MET A 10 -12.38 19.05 23.23
CA MET A 10 -12.41 20.40 22.65
C MET A 10 -12.03 21.49 23.65
N ALA A 11 -12.58 21.44 24.87
CA ALA A 11 -12.36 22.46 25.88
C ALA A 11 -10.88 22.60 26.31
N PRO A 12 -10.11 21.50 26.52
CA PRO A 12 -8.68 21.60 26.82
C PRO A 12 -7.86 22.19 25.67
N GLN A 13 -8.25 21.94 24.42
CA GLN A 13 -7.56 22.44 23.23
C GLN A 13 -8.02 23.86 22.82
N LYS A 14 -8.88 24.51 23.62
CA LYS A 14 -9.50 25.81 23.32
C LYS A 14 -10.28 25.82 21.99
N CYS A 15 -10.71 24.65 21.51
CA CYS A 15 -11.53 24.51 20.32
C CYS A 15 -13.01 24.75 20.69
N ALA A 16 -13.70 25.52 19.86
CA ALA A 16 -15.12 25.86 20.04
C ALA A 16 -16.01 25.24 18.96
N HIS A 17 -15.49 25.12 17.73
CA HIS A 17 -16.22 24.58 16.58
C HIS A 17 -15.45 23.39 16.00
N GLY A 18 -16.17 22.41 15.47
CA GLY A 18 -15.56 21.21 14.92
C GLY A 18 -16.44 20.55 13.87
N VAL A 19 -15.84 20.12 12.77
CA VAL A 19 -16.49 19.35 11.72
C VAL A 19 -15.70 18.06 11.51
N CYS A 20 -16.40 16.94 11.44
CA CYS A 20 -15.80 15.63 11.22
C CYS A 20 -16.29 15.05 9.90
N LEU A 21 -15.34 14.67 9.05
CA LEU A 21 -15.59 13.85 7.86
C LEU A 21 -15.38 12.39 8.26
N LEU A 22 -16.45 11.60 8.20
CA LEU A 22 -16.45 10.19 8.61
C LEU A 22 -16.41 9.31 7.37
N PHE A 23 -15.30 8.61 7.15
CA PHE A 23 -15.14 7.73 6.00
C PHE A 23 -15.47 6.30 6.38
N TRP A 24 -16.57 5.79 5.83
CA TRP A 24 -17.06 4.44 6.07
C TRP A 24 -16.71 3.51 4.91
N LYS A 25 -16.50 2.24 5.23
CA LYS A 25 -16.56 1.14 4.26
C LYS A 25 -17.41 0.05 4.86
N ASP A 26 -18.45 -0.31 4.15
CA ASP A 26 -19.48 -1.23 4.62
C ASP A 26 -20.01 -0.72 5.97
N GLN A 27 -19.86 -1.50 7.03
CA GLN A 27 -20.27 -1.13 8.39
C GLN A 27 -19.11 -0.67 9.30
N ARG A 28 -17.88 -0.54 8.75
CA ARG A 28 -16.69 -0.19 9.54
C ARG A 28 -16.23 1.24 9.24
N LEU A 29 -16.12 2.05 10.28
CA LEU A 29 -15.47 3.36 10.21
C LEU A 29 -13.98 3.17 9.94
N ILE A 30 -13.50 3.74 8.83
CA ILE A 30 -12.12 3.61 8.38
C ILE A 30 -11.25 4.71 8.94
N CYS A 31 -11.73 5.94 8.81
CA CYS A 31 -10.95 7.14 9.03
C CYS A 31 -11.90 8.26 9.42
N VAL A 32 -11.42 9.15 10.27
CA VAL A 32 -12.09 10.39 10.64
C VAL A 32 -11.11 11.52 10.39
N ILE A 33 -11.51 12.49 9.57
CA ILE A 33 -10.79 13.75 9.46
C ILE A 33 -11.57 14.77 10.27
N ALA A 34 -11.00 15.20 11.39
CA ALA A 34 -11.60 16.21 12.26
C ALA A 34 -10.93 17.57 12.01
N ILE A 35 -11.72 18.57 11.67
CA ILE A 35 -11.29 19.96 11.51
C ILE A 35 -11.83 20.74 12.71
N MET A 36 -10.93 21.25 13.52
CA MET A 36 -11.26 21.94 14.77
C MET A 36 -10.85 23.41 14.69
N ARG A 37 -11.72 24.30 15.16
CA ARG A 37 -11.49 25.76 15.19
C ARG A 37 -11.64 26.29 16.60
N THR A 38 -10.83 27.30 16.92
CA THR A 38 -10.92 28.03 18.18
C THR A 38 -12.11 29.00 18.17
N ALA A 39 -12.51 29.50 19.34
CA ALA A 39 -13.58 30.49 19.46
C ALA A 39 -13.28 31.80 18.67
N THR A 40 -12.00 32.11 18.45
CA THR A 40 -11.57 33.27 17.67
C THR A 40 -11.78 33.12 16.17
N GLN A 41 -11.85 31.89 15.66
CA GLN A 41 -11.83 31.60 14.22
C GLN A 41 -13.23 31.57 13.57
N ARG A 42 -14.29 31.95 14.30
CA ARG A 42 -15.70 31.87 13.88
C ARG A 42 -16.12 30.44 13.48
N ASP A 43 -17.43 30.22 13.41
CA ASP A 43 -17.97 28.94 12.98
C ASP A 43 -17.77 28.71 11.47
N PHE A 44 -17.97 27.49 11.02
CA PHE A 44 -17.93 27.13 9.61
C PHE A 44 -19.11 27.75 8.85
N SER A 45 -18.79 28.46 7.78
CA SER A 45 -19.80 29.03 6.88
C SER A 45 -20.43 27.95 5.98
N LEU A 46 -21.61 28.24 5.42
CA LEU A 46 -22.28 27.36 4.48
C LEU A 46 -21.41 27.07 3.24
N THR A 47 -20.67 28.06 2.75
CA THR A 47 -19.75 27.92 1.61
C THR A 47 -18.62 26.94 1.92
N GLU A 48 -18.05 27.00 3.13
CA GLU A 48 -17.02 26.07 3.57
C GLU A 48 -17.58 24.65 3.73
N MET A 49 -18.82 24.51 4.20
CA MET A 49 -19.50 23.22 4.27
C MET A 49 -19.76 22.61 2.90
N ASN A 50 -20.20 23.41 1.94
CA ASN A 50 -20.37 22.95 0.56
C ASN A 50 -19.04 22.53 -0.06
N LEU A 51 -17.95 23.25 0.21
CA LEU A 51 -16.61 22.87 -0.25
C LEU A 51 -16.17 21.53 0.37
N LEU A 52 -16.36 21.33 1.68
CA LEU A 52 -16.02 20.06 2.31
C LEU A 52 -16.83 18.89 1.73
N GLN A 53 -18.11 19.10 1.40
CA GLN A 53 -18.93 18.10 0.72
C GLN A 53 -18.38 17.76 -0.68
N GLN A 54 -17.92 18.76 -1.44
CA GLN A 54 -17.31 18.54 -2.75
C GLN A 54 -15.96 17.82 -2.67
N LEU A 55 -15.17 18.07 -1.61
CA LEU A 55 -13.86 17.44 -1.41
C LEU A 55 -13.97 16.03 -0.83
N TYR A 56 -15.04 15.72 -0.11
CA TYR A 56 -15.28 14.41 0.49
C TYR A 56 -15.04 13.21 -0.46
N PRO A 57 -15.58 13.16 -1.70
CA PRO A 57 -15.32 12.05 -2.62
C PRO A 57 -13.85 11.94 -3.04
N GLN A 58 -13.12 13.05 -3.11
CA GLN A 58 -11.70 13.06 -3.45
C GLN A 58 -10.88 12.45 -2.32
N PHE A 59 -11.15 12.84 -1.07
CA PHE A 59 -10.54 12.24 0.11
C PHE A 59 -10.86 10.76 0.23
N LEU A 60 -12.11 10.36 -0.01
CA LEU A 60 -12.51 8.96 -0.01
C LEU A 60 -11.73 8.15 -1.05
N THR A 61 -11.56 8.69 -2.26
CA THR A 61 -10.78 8.05 -3.33
C THR A 61 -9.31 7.90 -2.93
N ALA A 62 -8.70 8.96 -2.39
CA ALA A 62 -7.32 8.93 -1.92
C ALA A 62 -7.12 7.90 -0.80
N LEU A 63 -8.01 7.85 0.19
CA LEU A 63 -7.97 6.89 1.30
C LEU A 63 -8.11 5.44 0.80
N ARG A 64 -8.97 5.19 -0.19
CA ARG A 64 -9.11 3.85 -0.80
C ARG A 64 -7.82 3.42 -1.49
N ARG A 65 -7.18 4.33 -2.25
CA ARG A 65 -5.89 4.07 -2.92
C ARG A 65 -4.78 3.79 -1.92
N LEU A 66 -4.65 4.63 -0.90
CA LEU A 66 -3.64 4.48 0.15
C LEU A 66 -3.76 3.12 0.83
N ARG A 67 -4.97 2.71 1.20
CA ARG A 67 -5.21 1.41 1.80
C ARG A 67 -4.87 0.24 0.87
N SER A 68 -5.17 0.35 -0.42
CA SER A 68 -4.79 -0.69 -1.39
C SER A 68 -3.27 -0.88 -1.40
N LEU A 69 -2.54 0.25 -1.41
CA LEU A 69 -1.08 0.25 -1.34
C LEU A 69 -0.56 -0.31 -0.02
N GLU A 70 -1.15 0.07 1.13
CA GLU A 70 -0.78 -0.48 2.44
C GLU A 70 -0.98 -1.99 2.50
N ARG A 71 -2.09 -2.51 1.97
CA ARG A 71 -2.34 -3.96 1.93
C ARG A 71 -1.31 -4.69 1.07
N GLU A 72 -1.01 -4.16 -0.10
CA GLU A 72 0.06 -4.73 -0.95
C GLU A 72 1.42 -4.67 -0.25
N HIS A 73 1.71 -3.57 0.45
CA HIS A 73 2.95 -3.42 1.21
C HIS A 73 3.02 -4.40 2.37
N SER A 74 1.96 -4.57 3.17
CA SER A 74 1.93 -5.55 4.26
C SER A 74 2.13 -6.97 3.74
N LEU A 75 1.42 -7.36 2.67
CA LEU A 75 1.61 -8.69 2.06
C LEU A 75 3.02 -8.89 1.54
N ARG A 76 3.65 -7.85 0.97
CA ARG A 76 5.06 -7.90 0.56
C ARG A 76 5.97 -8.06 1.77
N MET A 77 5.77 -7.29 2.84
CA MET A 77 6.56 -7.39 4.06
C MET A 77 6.47 -8.80 4.68
N ASP A 78 5.27 -9.38 4.75
CA ASP A 78 5.06 -10.73 5.27
C ASP A 78 5.75 -11.78 4.40
N LEU A 79 5.67 -11.63 3.07
CA LEU A 79 6.37 -12.49 2.13
C LEU A 79 7.89 -12.34 2.26
N GLU A 80 8.40 -11.12 2.38
CA GLU A 80 9.82 -10.85 2.56
C GLU A 80 10.36 -11.42 3.89
N ASP A 81 9.60 -11.31 4.99
CA ASP A 81 9.92 -11.95 6.26
C ASP A 81 9.97 -13.48 6.11
N PHE A 82 8.99 -14.07 5.43
CA PHE A 82 9.00 -15.51 5.13
C PHE A 82 10.23 -15.91 4.30
N LEU A 83 10.49 -15.21 3.20
CA LEU A 83 11.62 -15.49 2.30
C LEU A 83 12.98 -15.29 2.99
N SER A 84 13.06 -14.39 3.97
CA SER A 84 14.29 -14.17 4.74
C SER A 84 14.70 -15.38 5.58
N ARG A 85 13.73 -16.21 5.96
CA ARG A 85 13.93 -17.41 6.81
C ARG A 85 14.26 -18.66 5.99
N LEU A 86 14.14 -18.59 4.66
CA LEU A 86 14.44 -19.72 3.80
C LEU A 86 15.95 -19.93 3.68
N PRO A 87 16.46 -21.17 3.85
CA PRO A 87 17.88 -21.47 3.72
C PRO A 87 18.37 -21.49 2.26
N MET A 88 17.47 -21.29 1.28
CA MET A 88 17.80 -21.33 -0.15
C MET A 88 17.97 -19.92 -0.76
N PRO A 89 18.94 -19.71 -1.66
CA PRO A 89 19.08 -18.49 -2.43
C PRO A 89 17.79 -18.13 -3.16
N THR A 90 17.12 -17.05 -2.74
CA THR A 90 15.85 -16.61 -3.34
C THR A 90 15.89 -15.15 -3.77
N ILE A 91 15.53 -14.91 -5.04
CA ILE A 91 15.43 -13.60 -5.67
C ILE A 91 14.03 -13.42 -6.25
N LEU A 92 13.36 -12.34 -5.87
CA LEU A 92 12.06 -11.98 -6.43
C LEU A 92 12.23 -10.88 -7.49
N LEU A 93 11.78 -11.15 -8.71
CA LEU A 93 11.83 -10.22 -9.84
C LEU A 93 10.43 -9.69 -10.18
N ARG A 94 10.32 -8.41 -10.57
CA ARG A 94 9.14 -7.89 -11.27
C ARG A 94 9.04 -8.51 -12.66
N TRP A 95 7.88 -8.35 -13.30
CA TRP A 95 7.69 -8.73 -14.70
C TRP A 95 8.65 -8.02 -15.67
N ASN A 96 9.16 -6.83 -15.32
CA ASN A 96 10.20 -6.13 -16.07
C ASN A 96 11.63 -6.62 -15.75
N LEU A 97 11.75 -7.74 -15.02
CA LEU A 97 13.00 -8.38 -14.60
C LEU A 97 13.88 -7.55 -13.66
N LYS A 98 13.34 -6.48 -13.06
CA LYS A 98 14.02 -5.76 -11.98
C LYS A 98 13.83 -6.49 -10.65
N PRO A 99 14.89 -6.68 -9.84
CA PRO A 99 14.75 -7.27 -8.52
C PRO A 99 13.91 -6.38 -7.60
N ILE A 100 13.02 -7.02 -6.84
CA ILE A 100 12.25 -6.42 -5.75
C ILE A 100 12.86 -6.79 -4.42
N TYR A 101 13.29 -8.04 -4.28
CA TYR A 101 13.78 -8.60 -3.04
C TYR A 101 14.86 -9.66 -3.29
N GLN A 102 15.83 -9.73 -2.40
CA GLN A 102 16.88 -10.75 -2.38
C GLN A 102 17.17 -11.14 -0.91
N ASN A 103 17.03 -12.42 -0.59
CA ASN A 103 17.41 -12.89 0.74
C ASN A 103 18.94 -12.94 0.91
N ARG A 104 19.41 -13.16 2.14
CA ARG A 104 20.85 -13.18 2.43
C ARG A 104 21.58 -14.26 1.62
N ALA A 105 21.03 -15.48 1.59
CA ALA A 105 21.61 -16.59 0.82
C ALA A 105 21.75 -16.27 -0.68
N ALA A 106 20.80 -15.54 -1.27
CA ALA A 106 20.90 -15.08 -2.65
C ALA A 106 22.01 -14.04 -2.85
N ARG A 107 22.15 -13.09 -1.93
CA ARG A 107 23.21 -12.09 -1.99
C ARG A 107 24.59 -12.75 -1.90
N ASP A 108 24.76 -13.66 -0.95
CA ASP A 108 26.01 -14.41 -0.78
C ASP A 108 26.33 -15.26 -2.02
N PHE A 109 25.32 -15.89 -2.62
CA PHE A 109 25.46 -16.63 -3.88
C PHE A 109 25.88 -15.72 -5.05
N CYS A 110 25.26 -14.55 -5.20
CA CYS A 110 25.63 -13.60 -6.26
C CYS A 110 27.07 -13.09 -6.07
N ALA A 111 27.48 -12.81 -4.83
CA ALA A 111 28.84 -12.38 -4.53
C ALA A 111 29.87 -13.47 -4.86
N LEU A 112 29.57 -14.72 -4.50
CA LEU A 112 30.38 -15.88 -4.86
C LEU A 112 30.50 -16.06 -6.37
N TRP A 113 29.40 -15.86 -7.10
CA TRP A 113 29.37 -16.01 -8.55
C TRP A 113 30.22 -14.96 -9.28
N GLU A 114 30.17 -13.70 -8.82
CA GLU A 114 30.88 -12.59 -9.47
C GLU A 114 32.37 -12.58 -9.12
N LYS A 115 32.73 -12.81 -7.85
CA LYS A 115 34.09 -12.55 -7.33
C LYS A 115 34.84 -13.81 -6.89
N GLY A 116 34.18 -14.96 -6.87
CA GLY A 116 34.75 -16.19 -6.34
C GLY A 116 34.77 -16.24 -4.80
N PRO A 117 35.20 -17.37 -4.23
CA PRO A 117 35.02 -17.69 -2.81
C PRO A 117 35.86 -16.85 -1.85
N GLU A 118 37.03 -16.38 -2.28
CA GLU A 118 37.98 -15.67 -1.40
C GLU A 118 37.57 -14.20 -1.19
N GLU A 119 37.12 -13.52 -2.24
CA GLU A 119 36.71 -12.11 -2.15
C GLU A 119 35.26 -11.94 -1.64
N ALA A 120 34.41 -12.94 -1.83
CA ALA A 120 33.02 -12.89 -1.39
C ALA A 120 32.85 -12.88 0.14
N GLN A 121 33.79 -13.45 0.90
CA GLN A 121 33.74 -13.45 2.37
C GLN A 121 34.08 -12.09 2.99
N LEU A 122 34.78 -11.23 2.25
CA LEU A 122 35.32 -9.96 2.73
C LEU A 122 34.43 -8.74 2.43
N MET A 123 33.41 -8.89 1.58
CA MET A 123 32.56 -7.78 1.13
C MET A 123 31.08 -7.97 1.45
N ILE A 124 30.41 -6.84 1.72
CA ILE A 124 28.95 -6.78 1.78
C ILE A 124 28.41 -7.08 0.38
N ALA A 125 27.58 -8.11 0.29
CA ALA A 125 27.03 -8.64 -0.95
C ALA A 125 25.99 -7.68 -1.58
N THR A 126 26.50 -6.68 -2.30
CA THR A 126 25.75 -5.79 -3.21
C THR A 126 25.90 -6.18 -4.68
N SER A 127 26.48 -7.35 -4.95
CA SER A 127 26.71 -7.86 -6.30
C SER A 127 25.40 -7.97 -7.09
N PRO A 128 25.39 -7.53 -8.37
CA PRO A 128 24.23 -7.65 -9.24
C PRO A 128 23.90 -9.13 -9.49
N ILE A 129 22.67 -9.39 -9.95
CA ILE A 129 22.26 -10.74 -10.35
C ILE A 129 23.07 -11.14 -11.59
N PRO A 130 23.67 -12.35 -11.62
CA PRO A 130 24.34 -12.87 -12.80
C PRO A 130 23.47 -12.78 -14.07
N SER A 131 24.06 -12.28 -15.16
CA SER A 131 23.36 -12.07 -16.44
C SER A 131 22.72 -13.35 -16.98
N GLU A 132 23.36 -14.49 -16.74
CA GLU A 132 22.91 -15.82 -17.17
C GLU A 132 21.56 -16.19 -16.55
N ILE A 133 21.36 -15.85 -15.27
CA ILE A 133 20.09 -16.07 -14.57
C ILE A 133 19.01 -15.17 -15.19
N LEU A 134 19.33 -13.90 -15.43
CA LEU A 134 18.39 -12.96 -16.06
C LEU A 134 18.01 -13.38 -17.49
N ASP A 135 18.96 -13.92 -18.26
CA ASP A 135 18.73 -14.42 -19.61
C ASP A 135 17.79 -15.64 -19.58
N ARG A 136 17.98 -16.56 -18.65
CA ARG A 136 17.04 -17.68 -18.42
C ARG A 136 15.66 -17.18 -18.00
N CYS A 137 15.58 -16.17 -17.13
CA CYS A 137 14.29 -15.55 -16.77
C CYS A 137 13.61 -14.89 -17.98
N ARG A 138 14.36 -14.27 -18.91
CA ARG A 138 13.79 -13.74 -20.17
C ARG A 138 13.18 -14.84 -21.02
N LEU A 139 13.87 -15.97 -21.16
CA LEU A 139 13.35 -17.13 -21.90
C LEU A 139 12.08 -17.70 -21.26
N LEU A 140 12.06 -17.87 -19.93
CA LEU A 140 10.87 -18.32 -19.20
C LEU A 140 9.69 -17.36 -19.39
N LYS A 141 9.94 -16.05 -19.30
CA LYS A 141 8.93 -15.01 -19.55
C LYS A 141 8.35 -15.11 -20.97
N GLN A 142 9.20 -15.32 -21.98
CA GLN A 142 8.75 -15.53 -23.36
C GLN A 142 7.89 -16.80 -23.45
N GLN A 143 8.33 -17.92 -22.89
CA GLN A 143 7.56 -19.17 -22.88
C GLN A 143 6.18 -19.01 -22.23
N TRP A 144 6.09 -18.31 -21.10
CA TRP A 144 4.82 -18.00 -20.45
C TRP A 144 3.91 -17.11 -21.31
N ALA A 145 4.46 -16.10 -21.98
CA ALA A 145 3.68 -15.26 -22.89
C ALA A 145 3.13 -16.03 -24.11
N HIS A 146 3.89 -16.99 -24.64
CA HIS A 146 3.45 -17.86 -25.75
C HIS A 146 2.50 -18.96 -25.27
N GLY A 147 2.63 -19.42 -24.02
CA GLY A 147 1.76 -20.42 -23.38
C GLY A 147 0.41 -19.88 -22.90
N GLN A 148 0.29 -18.57 -22.66
CA GLN A 148 -0.98 -17.90 -22.43
C GLN A 148 -1.75 -17.73 -23.76
N ARG A 149 -2.33 -18.82 -24.25
CA ARG A 149 -3.50 -18.75 -25.15
C ARG A 149 -4.67 -18.12 -24.36
N PRO A 150 -5.59 -17.36 -25.01
CA PRO A 150 -6.64 -16.63 -24.32
C PRO A 150 -7.72 -17.61 -23.83
N ASN A 151 -7.50 -18.22 -22.66
CA ASN A 151 -8.51 -19.00 -21.98
C ASN A 151 -9.30 -18.10 -21.01
N ALA A 152 -10.56 -17.91 -21.40
CA ALA A 152 -11.72 -17.45 -20.67
C ALA A 152 -11.77 -15.96 -20.27
N PRO A 153 -12.90 -15.28 -20.54
CA PRO A 153 -13.15 -13.96 -20.00
C PRO A 153 -13.05 -14.05 -18.49
N GLN A 154 -12.23 -13.18 -17.91
CA GLN A 154 -12.24 -12.93 -16.48
C GLN A 154 -13.69 -12.65 -16.12
N THR A 155 -14.35 -13.57 -15.41
CA THR A 155 -15.63 -13.31 -14.77
C THR A 155 -15.44 -12.03 -14.00
N GLY A 156 -16.05 -10.97 -14.50
CA GLY A 156 -15.97 -9.65 -13.91
C GLY A 156 -16.26 -9.79 -12.43
N PHE A 157 -15.39 -9.19 -11.61
CA PHE A 157 -15.79 -8.77 -10.28
C PHE A 157 -17.08 -7.96 -10.48
N LYS A 158 -18.24 -8.60 -10.27
CA LYS A 158 -19.50 -7.91 -10.16
C LYS A 158 -19.36 -7.05 -8.92
N GLU A 159 -19.07 -5.76 -9.11
CA GLU A 159 -19.48 -4.75 -8.17
C GLU A 159 -21.01 -4.86 -8.06
N GLU A 160 -21.49 -5.57 -7.05
CA GLU A 160 -22.85 -5.41 -6.59
C GLU A 160 -22.99 -3.96 -6.12
N ARG A 161 -23.57 -3.14 -7.00
CA ARG A 161 -24.19 -1.88 -6.61
C ARG A 161 -25.27 -2.19 -5.59
N CYS A 162 -24.95 -2.08 -4.31
CA CYS A 162 -25.97 -1.87 -3.31
C CYS A 162 -26.35 -0.39 -3.37
N GLU A 163 -27.31 -0.08 -4.23
CA GLU A 163 -28.11 1.12 -4.10
C GLU A 163 -28.75 1.10 -2.71
N ARG A 164 -28.46 2.13 -1.92
CA ARG A 164 -29.44 2.64 -0.98
C ARG A 164 -29.26 4.13 -0.79
N LEU A 165 -30.09 4.87 -1.53
CA LEU A 165 -30.64 6.15 -1.13
C LEU A 165 -31.18 6.05 0.30
N SER A 166 -30.82 7.01 1.16
CA SER A 166 -31.70 7.63 2.16
C SER A 166 -30.96 8.78 2.83
N ILE A 167 -31.48 9.98 2.54
CA ILE A 167 -31.44 11.29 3.23
C ILE A 167 -30.64 11.34 4.54
#